data_AF-X1SBP4-F1
#
_entry.id   AF-X1SBP4-F1
#
_cell.length_a   1.000
_cell.length_b   1.000
_cell.length_c   1.000
_cell.angle_alpha   90.00
_cell.angle_beta   90.00
_cell.angle_gamma   90.00
#
_symmetry.space_group_name_H-M   'P 1'
#
loop_
_entity.id
_entity.type
_entity.pdbx_description
1 polymer ?
#
loop_
_entity_poly.entity_id
_entity_poly.type
_entity_poly.pdbx_seq_one_letter_code
_entity_poly.pdbx_strand_id
1 'polypeptide(L)'
;MKENSIILHIPHSSVSVPRDIRNTFRISNRELKEEIILLSDLYVDSLLANKIKHSISVVFPVSRIVVDPERFSDDEQEPMSRYGMGAVYTRTVNGNILRDNLTQKERNRLMKKYYFPHHDLLTSAVTRAIDNYGKCLIIDCHSFPSTPLRFEENKSLERPDICLGTDKYHTPEEIFDLFHKLFMEKGYSIEENHPFAGTIVPIKYYHSD
;
A
#
# COMPACT_ATOMS: atom_id res chain seq x y z
N MET A 1 -22.15 -5.63 -10.46
CA MET A 1 -21.28 -6.66 -9.84
C MET A 1 -22.09 -7.37 -8.75
N LYS A 2 -21.94 -8.70 -8.59
CA LYS A 2 -22.60 -9.45 -7.51
C LYS A 2 -21.98 -9.03 -6.16
N GLU A 3 -22.71 -9.22 -5.05
CA GLU A 3 -22.29 -8.72 -3.74
C GLU A 3 -20.85 -9.17 -3.38
N ASN A 4 -20.03 -8.36 -2.72
CA ASN A 4 -18.73 -8.74 -2.13
C ASN A 4 -17.62 -9.24 -3.07
N SER A 5 -17.75 -9.08 -4.40
CA SER A 5 -16.65 -9.41 -5.34
C SER A 5 -15.61 -8.29 -5.48
N ILE A 6 -15.75 -7.19 -4.73
CA ILE A 6 -14.85 -6.02 -4.77
C ILE A 6 -14.12 -5.93 -3.44
N ILE A 7 -12.81 -5.85 -3.49
CA ILE A 7 -11.94 -5.68 -2.31
C ILE A 7 -11.23 -4.34 -2.43
N LEU A 8 -11.36 -3.53 -1.40
CA LEU A 8 -10.62 -2.28 -1.24
C LEU A 8 -9.44 -2.57 -0.31
N HIS A 9 -8.23 -2.61 -0.85
CA HIS A 9 -7.02 -2.72 -0.05
C HIS A 9 -6.56 -1.32 0.34
N ILE A 10 -6.38 -1.07 1.65
CA ILE A 10 -6.00 0.26 2.17
C ILE A 10 -4.80 0.07 3.10
N PRO A 11 -3.57 0.11 2.56
CA PRO A 11 -2.37 -0.30 3.28
C PRO A 11 -1.71 0.80 4.12
N HIS A 12 -1.88 2.08 3.75
CA HIS A 12 -1.01 3.15 4.25
C HIS A 12 -1.75 4.29 4.98
N SER A 13 -3.05 4.17 5.22
CA SER A 13 -3.86 5.22 5.87
C SER A 13 -3.67 5.34 7.39
N SER A 14 -3.24 4.27 8.07
CA SER A 14 -3.06 4.29 9.52
C SER A 14 -1.85 5.13 9.93
N VAL A 15 -2.03 5.95 10.97
CA VAL A 15 -0.96 6.73 11.62
C VAL A 15 -0.50 6.10 12.94
N SER A 16 -1.02 4.91 13.28
CA SER A 16 -0.80 4.28 14.57
C SER A 16 0.61 3.69 14.68
N VAL A 17 1.33 4.07 15.73
CA VAL A 17 2.61 3.46 16.13
C VAL A 17 2.48 2.95 17.56
N PRO A 18 2.39 1.62 17.77
CA PRO A 18 2.31 1.02 19.10
C PRO A 18 3.47 1.46 20.00
N ARG A 19 3.19 1.72 21.30
CA ARG A 19 4.16 2.27 22.24
C ARG A 19 5.43 1.43 22.38
N ASP A 20 5.31 0.10 22.36
CA ASP A 20 6.46 -0.81 22.42
C ASP A 20 7.38 -0.65 21.21
N ILE A 21 6.82 -0.33 20.04
CA ILE A 21 7.56 -0.09 18.80
C ILE A 21 8.09 1.34 18.77
N ARG A 22 7.31 2.32 19.21
CA ARG A 22 7.74 3.71 19.31
C ARG A 22 9.04 3.82 20.13
N ASN A 23 9.15 3.06 21.21
CA ASN A 23 10.32 3.06 22.09
C ASN A 23 11.59 2.51 21.41
N THR A 24 11.49 1.82 20.26
CA THR A 24 12.66 1.37 19.50
C THR A 24 13.14 2.38 18.47
N PHE A 25 12.36 3.44 18.20
CA PHE A 25 12.74 4.48 17.25
C PHE A 25 13.73 5.48 17.83
N ARG A 26 14.74 5.83 17.04
CA ARG A 26 15.82 6.78 17.39
C ARG A 26 15.51 8.24 17.08
N ILE A 27 14.39 8.51 16.44
CA ILE A 27 13.93 9.86 16.12
C ILE A 27 13.01 10.42 17.22
N SER A 28 12.94 11.74 17.31
CA SER A 28 12.04 12.47 18.21
C SER A 28 10.57 12.24 17.84
N ASN A 29 9.64 12.57 18.76
CA ASN A 29 8.21 12.51 18.46
C ASN A 29 7.79 13.47 17.36
N ARG A 30 8.49 14.62 17.24
CA ARG A 30 8.24 15.60 16.19
C ARG A 30 8.62 15.02 14.82
N GLU A 31 9.84 14.52 14.70
CA GLU A 31 10.32 13.89 13.45
C GLU A 31 9.45 12.69 13.07
N LEU A 32 9.05 11.85 14.03
CA LEU A 32 8.15 10.72 13.75
C LEU A 32 6.81 11.19 13.18
N LYS A 33 6.23 12.26 13.74
CA LYS A 33 4.95 12.79 13.24
C LYS A 33 5.10 13.33 11.82
N GLU A 34 6.20 14.03 11.53
CA GLU A 34 6.51 14.55 10.19
C GLU A 34 6.68 13.41 9.18
N GLU A 35 7.43 12.36 9.54
CA GLU A 35 7.61 11.17 8.70
C GLU A 35 6.30 10.43 8.44
N ILE A 36 5.45 10.25 9.46
CA ILE A 36 4.13 9.62 9.28
C ILE A 36 3.26 10.43 8.33
N ILE A 37 3.21 11.76 8.47
CA ILE A 37 2.43 12.61 7.57
C ILE A 37 2.92 12.49 6.12
N LEU A 38 4.23 12.40 5.93
CA LEU A 38 4.84 12.31 4.60
C LEU A 38 4.60 10.97 3.91
N LEU A 39 4.56 9.89 4.70
CA LEU A 39 4.49 8.51 4.23
C LEU A 39 3.08 7.95 4.15
N SER A 40 2.14 8.51 4.92
CA SER A 40 0.79 7.98 5.04
C SER A 40 -0.15 8.50 3.98
N ASP A 41 -1.03 7.60 3.56
CA ASP A 41 -2.09 7.85 2.61
C ASP A 41 -3.31 8.37 3.36
N LEU A 42 -3.14 9.58 3.91
CA LEU A 42 -4.07 10.16 4.87
C LEU A 42 -5.47 10.26 4.28
N TYR A 43 -6.46 9.82 5.06
CA TYR A 43 -7.88 9.86 4.76
C TYR A 43 -8.37 8.96 3.61
N VAL A 44 -7.51 8.13 3.00
CA VAL A 44 -7.96 7.15 1.99
C VAL A 44 -8.96 6.16 2.57
N ASP A 45 -8.78 5.76 3.83
CA ASP A 45 -9.76 4.96 4.58
C ASP A 45 -11.10 5.70 4.74
N SER A 46 -11.06 6.97 5.11
CA SER A 46 -12.26 7.80 5.27
C SER A 46 -13.00 8.02 3.94
N LEU A 47 -12.25 8.11 2.85
CA LEU A 47 -12.75 8.31 1.49
C LEU A 47 -13.42 7.05 0.92
N LEU A 48 -12.87 5.87 1.20
CA LEU A 48 -13.25 4.64 0.48
C LEU A 48 -13.79 3.52 1.37
N ALA A 49 -13.30 3.38 2.61
CA ALA A 49 -13.67 2.26 3.46
C ALA A 49 -15.18 2.27 3.76
N ASN A 50 -15.85 1.16 3.45
CA ASN A 50 -17.30 0.99 3.57
C ASN A 50 -18.15 2.01 2.78
N LYS A 51 -17.55 2.77 1.85
CA LYS A 51 -18.28 3.74 1.00
C LYS A 51 -18.81 3.13 -0.27
N ILE A 52 -18.20 2.04 -0.74
CA ILE A 52 -18.64 1.31 -1.93
C ILE A 52 -19.56 0.18 -1.47
N LYS A 53 -20.80 0.18 -1.99
CA LYS A 53 -21.79 -0.84 -1.65
C LYS A 53 -21.27 -2.22 -2.06
N HIS A 54 -21.38 -3.18 -1.15
CA HIS A 54 -20.94 -4.56 -1.36
C HIS A 54 -19.43 -4.72 -1.65
N SER A 55 -18.59 -3.81 -1.15
CA SER A 55 -17.15 -4.04 -1.09
C SER A 55 -16.70 -4.52 0.29
N ILE A 56 -15.56 -5.22 0.33
CA ILE A 56 -14.86 -5.57 1.56
C ILE A 56 -13.63 -4.68 1.66
N SER A 57 -13.45 -3.97 2.76
CA SER A 57 -12.23 -3.19 3.01
C SER A 57 -11.24 -3.99 3.84
N VAL A 58 -10.01 -4.11 3.35
CA VAL A 58 -8.86 -4.69 4.06
C VAL A 58 -7.91 -3.55 4.41
N VAL A 59 -8.03 -3.06 5.64
CA VAL A 59 -7.31 -1.87 6.12
C VAL A 59 -6.16 -2.29 7.03
N PHE A 60 -4.95 -1.82 6.75
CA PHE A 60 -3.77 -2.13 7.56
C PHE A 60 -3.80 -1.35 8.89
N PRO A 61 -3.53 -2.00 10.05
CA PRO A 61 -3.86 -1.39 11.34
C PRO A 61 -2.80 -0.40 11.87
N VAL A 62 -1.58 -0.41 11.34
CA VAL A 62 -0.47 0.42 11.84
C VAL A 62 0.15 1.24 10.71
N SER A 63 0.87 2.31 11.05
CA SER A 63 1.57 3.11 10.05
C SER A 63 2.64 2.28 9.33
N ARG A 64 2.81 2.52 8.03
CA ARG A 64 3.81 1.84 7.19
C ARG A 64 5.24 1.97 7.70
N ILE A 65 5.54 3.03 8.47
CA ILE A 65 6.84 3.21 9.14
C ILE A 65 7.14 2.10 10.16
N VAL A 66 6.09 1.45 10.70
CA VAL A 66 6.22 0.29 11.57
C VAL A 66 6.58 -0.93 10.72
N VAL A 67 5.72 -1.27 9.78
CA VAL A 67 5.83 -2.37 8.82
C VAL A 67 5.09 -1.92 7.57
N ASP A 68 5.68 -2.10 6.40
CA ASP A 68 5.06 -1.73 5.13
C ASP A 68 4.53 -2.99 4.43
N PRO A 69 3.21 -3.18 4.33
CA PRO A 69 2.62 -4.39 3.72
C PRO A 69 2.75 -4.42 2.19
N GLU A 70 3.29 -3.38 1.57
CA GLU A 70 3.49 -3.31 0.11
C GLU A 70 4.94 -3.40 -0.32
N ARG A 71 5.78 -3.92 0.58
CA ARG A 71 7.17 -4.25 0.30
C ARG A 71 7.31 -5.74 0.27
N PHE A 72 8.22 -6.28 -0.54
CA PHE A 72 8.46 -7.72 -0.50
C PHE A 72 8.97 -8.15 0.88
N SER A 73 8.49 -9.31 1.35
CA SER A 73 8.86 -9.85 2.66
C SER A 73 10.33 -10.25 2.76
N ASP A 74 10.97 -10.49 1.61
CA ASP A 74 12.38 -10.79 1.47
C ASP A 74 13.13 -9.50 1.07
N ASP A 75 14.06 -9.07 1.93
CA ASP A 75 14.79 -7.83 1.73
C ASP A 75 15.73 -7.91 0.51
N GLU A 76 16.16 -9.11 0.09
CA GLU A 76 16.99 -9.30 -1.11
C GLU A 76 16.21 -9.04 -2.41
N GLN A 77 14.88 -9.20 -2.37
CA GLN A 77 13.97 -8.99 -3.50
C GLN A 77 13.30 -7.61 -3.47
N GLU A 78 13.40 -6.87 -2.36
CA GLU A 78 12.81 -5.55 -2.19
C GLU A 78 13.83 -4.42 -2.46
N PRO A 79 13.71 -3.68 -3.58
CA PRO A 79 14.66 -2.63 -3.94
C PRO A 79 14.82 -1.54 -2.88
N MET A 80 13.76 -1.20 -2.13
CA MET A 80 13.83 -0.15 -1.11
C MET A 80 14.51 -0.60 0.19
N SER A 81 14.78 -1.89 0.36
CA SER A 81 15.54 -2.41 1.51
C SER A 81 16.95 -1.82 1.56
N ARG A 82 17.59 -1.57 0.42
CA ARG A 82 18.92 -0.92 0.36
C ARG A 82 18.94 0.50 0.91
N TYR A 83 17.80 1.17 0.93
CA TYR A 83 17.63 2.51 1.52
C TYR A 83 17.11 2.46 2.96
N GLY A 84 16.92 1.25 3.52
CA GLY A 84 16.34 1.05 4.84
C GLY A 84 14.82 1.28 4.89
N MET A 85 14.14 1.16 3.76
CA MET A 85 12.69 1.33 3.60
C MET A 85 12.02 0.07 3.01
N GLY A 86 12.54 -1.12 3.37
CA GLY A 86 11.93 -2.42 3.05
C GLY A 86 10.68 -2.69 3.90
N ALA A 87 10.22 -3.95 4.00
CA ALA A 87 9.01 -4.28 4.78
C ALA A 87 9.09 -3.88 6.26
N VAL A 88 10.29 -3.74 6.83
CA VAL A 88 10.53 -3.17 8.15
C VAL A 88 11.54 -2.04 8.05
N TYR A 89 11.09 -0.80 8.23
CA TYR A 89 11.95 0.37 8.03
C TYR A 89 13.07 0.44 9.06
N THR A 90 14.30 0.69 8.61
CA THR A 90 15.46 0.98 9.46
C THR A 90 15.92 2.43 9.32
N ARG A 91 15.49 3.11 8.25
CA ARG A 91 15.80 4.51 7.95
C ARG A 91 14.52 5.32 7.69
N THR A 92 14.59 6.62 7.96
CA THR A 92 13.58 7.60 7.56
C THR A 92 13.67 7.91 6.07
N VAL A 93 12.72 8.66 5.49
CA VAL A 93 12.80 9.11 4.08
C VAL A 93 14.08 9.88 3.73
N ASN A 94 14.69 10.54 4.73
CA ASN A 94 15.90 11.32 4.59
C ASN A 94 17.19 10.53 4.87
N GLY A 95 17.11 9.23 5.17
CA GLY A 95 18.26 8.37 5.47
C GLY A 95 18.74 8.40 6.93
N ASN A 96 18.08 9.15 7.82
CA ASN A 96 18.37 9.13 9.25
C ASN A 96 18.04 7.75 9.84
N ILE A 97 18.75 7.37 10.91
CA ILE A 97 18.49 6.09 11.60
C ILE A 97 17.11 6.15 12.25
N LEU A 98 16.19 5.30 11.80
CA LEU A 98 14.90 5.09 12.45
C LEU A 98 15.03 4.01 13.52
N ARG A 99 15.55 2.84 13.14
CA ARG A 99 15.84 1.72 14.04
C ARG A 99 17.32 1.40 13.95
N ASP A 100 17.98 1.37 15.09
CA ASP A 100 19.40 1.01 15.17
C ASP A 100 19.54 -0.46 15.56
N ASN A 101 20.42 -1.19 14.87
CA ASN A 101 20.70 -2.61 15.11
C ASN A 101 19.47 -3.54 15.12
N LEU A 102 18.53 -3.37 14.18
CA LEU A 102 17.36 -4.24 14.04
C LEU A 102 17.80 -5.70 13.85
N THR A 103 17.50 -6.56 14.83
CA THR A 103 17.85 -7.98 14.75
C THR A 103 16.84 -8.75 13.89
N GLN A 104 17.27 -9.87 13.32
CA GLN A 104 16.37 -10.77 12.57
C GLN A 104 15.18 -11.24 13.44
N LYS A 105 15.42 -11.45 14.74
CA LYS A 105 14.37 -11.86 15.69
C LYS A 105 13.29 -10.78 15.82
N GLU A 106 13.68 -9.51 15.91
CA GLU A 106 12.75 -8.38 15.99
C GLU A 106 12.01 -8.16 14.68
N ARG A 107 12.72 -8.22 13.53
CA ARG A 107 12.12 -8.17 12.20
C ARG A 107 11.04 -9.25 12.06
N ASN A 108 11.40 -10.51 12.35
CA ASN A 108 10.46 -11.63 12.28
C ASN A 108 9.26 -11.46 13.23
N ARG A 109 9.46 -10.88 14.42
CA ARG A 109 8.35 -10.56 15.35
C ARG A 109 7.38 -9.54 14.73
N LEU A 110 7.89 -8.48 14.11
CA LEU A 110 7.07 -7.46 13.47
C LEU A 110 6.31 -8.02 12.26
N MET A 111 7.00 -8.79 11.41
CA MET A 111 6.40 -9.44 10.24
C MET A 111 5.28 -10.41 10.66
N LYS A 112 5.50 -11.25 11.67
CA LYS A 112 4.47 -12.15 12.22
C LYS A 112 3.30 -11.43 12.88
N LYS A 113 3.53 -10.23 13.43
CA LYS A 113 2.49 -9.48 14.14
C LYS A 113 1.59 -8.66 13.21
N TYR A 114 2.14 -8.11 12.11
CA TYR A 114 1.41 -7.19 11.24
C TYR A 114 1.41 -7.61 9.77
N TYR A 115 2.58 -7.92 9.20
CA TYR A 115 2.72 -8.19 7.76
C TYR A 115 1.93 -9.43 7.34
N PHE A 116 2.30 -10.61 7.83
CA PHE A 116 1.69 -11.87 7.37
C PHE A 116 0.17 -11.93 7.68
N PRO A 117 -0.30 -11.53 8.88
CA PRO A 117 -1.74 -11.48 9.14
C PRO A 117 -2.52 -10.59 8.16
N HIS A 118 -1.94 -9.46 7.71
CA HIS A 118 -2.60 -8.59 6.75
C HIS A 118 -2.70 -9.24 5.35
N HIS A 119 -1.62 -9.87 4.88
CA HIS A 119 -1.66 -10.62 3.63
C HIS A 119 -2.60 -11.83 3.70
N ASP A 120 -2.70 -12.50 4.86
CA ASP A 120 -3.65 -13.59 5.07
C ASP A 120 -5.10 -13.09 4.98
N LEU A 121 -5.39 -11.91 5.54
CA LEU A 121 -6.71 -11.27 5.44
C LEU A 121 -7.06 -10.91 4.00
N LEU A 122 -6.12 -10.29 3.26
CA LEU A 122 -6.30 -9.96 1.85
C LEU A 122 -6.52 -11.22 1.01
N THR A 123 -5.66 -12.23 1.17
CA THR A 123 -5.76 -13.51 0.47
C THR A 123 -7.09 -14.20 0.75
N SER A 124 -7.52 -14.23 2.02
CA SER A 124 -8.81 -14.84 2.40
C SER A 124 -10.01 -14.09 1.84
N ALA A 125 -9.94 -12.76 1.74
CA ALA A 125 -10.99 -11.97 1.09
C ALA A 125 -11.06 -12.29 -0.42
N VAL A 126 -9.91 -12.32 -1.11
CA VAL A 126 -9.81 -12.64 -2.55
C VAL A 126 -10.30 -14.05 -2.83
N THR A 127 -9.84 -15.05 -2.07
CA THR A 127 -10.28 -16.44 -2.21
C THR A 127 -11.79 -16.56 -2.07
N ARG A 128 -12.40 -15.93 -1.05
CA ARG A 128 -13.86 -15.97 -0.88
C ARG A 128 -14.62 -15.28 -2.03
N ALA A 129 -14.08 -14.21 -2.60
CA ALA A 129 -14.70 -13.56 -3.75
C ALA A 129 -14.66 -14.47 -4.99
N ILE A 130 -13.51 -15.11 -5.25
CA ILE A 130 -13.35 -16.06 -6.35
C ILE A 130 -14.25 -17.29 -6.15
N ASP A 131 -14.24 -17.91 -4.98
CA ASP A 131 -15.02 -19.13 -4.70
C ASP A 131 -16.54 -18.90 -4.87
N ASN A 132 -17.04 -17.72 -4.48
CA ASN A 132 -18.48 -17.42 -4.52
C ASN A 132 -18.96 -16.82 -5.85
N TYR A 133 -18.09 -16.10 -6.57
CA TYR A 133 -18.49 -15.29 -7.73
C TYR A 133 -17.71 -15.58 -9.01
N GLY A 134 -16.69 -16.44 -8.95
CA GLY A 134 -15.79 -16.79 -10.06
C GLY A 134 -14.84 -15.67 -10.46
N LYS A 135 -14.80 -14.55 -9.71
CA LYS A 135 -13.91 -13.40 -9.97
C LYS A 135 -13.80 -12.48 -8.76
N CYS A 136 -12.74 -11.69 -8.73
CA CYS A 136 -12.50 -10.65 -7.74
C CYS A 136 -11.93 -9.39 -8.40
N LEU A 137 -12.43 -8.21 -8.04
CA LEU A 137 -11.80 -6.93 -8.37
C LEU A 137 -11.11 -6.41 -7.11
N ILE A 138 -9.79 -6.27 -7.16
CA ILE A 138 -9.01 -5.57 -6.13
C ILE A 138 -8.84 -4.13 -6.58
N ILE A 139 -9.19 -3.19 -5.71
CA ILE A 139 -8.84 -1.77 -5.87
C ILE A 139 -7.83 -1.48 -4.78
N ASP A 140 -6.57 -1.30 -5.19
CA ASP A 140 -5.46 -0.98 -4.31
C ASP A 140 -5.41 0.54 -4.08
N CYS A 141 -5.84 0.95 -2.90
CA CYS A 141 -6.25 2.32 -2.65
C CYS A 141 -5.13 3.12 -2.01
N HIS A 142 -4.65 4.12 -2.76
CA HIS A 142 -3.53 4.97 -2.37
C HIS A 142 -3.80 6.46 -2.59
N SER A 143 -2.96 7.29 -2.00
CA SER A 143 -2.79 8.69 -2.34
C SER A 143 -1.30 9.00 -2.45
N PHE A 144 -0.92 9.95 -3.29
CA PHE A 144 0.48 10.34 -3.45
C PHE A 144 0.68 11.85 -3.27
N PRO A 145 1.88 12.27 -2.85
CA PRO A 145 2.17 13.68 -2.68
C PRO A 145 2.21 14.39 -4.04
N SER A 146 1.74 15.64 -4.06
CA SER A 146 1.79 16.53 -5.23
C SER A 146 3.23 16.89 -5.66
N THR A 147 4.23 16.59 -4.83
CA THR A 147 5.65 16.83 -5.11
C THR A 147 6.43 15.56 -4.83
N PRO A 148 7.33 15.13 -5.72
CA PRO A 148 8.13 13.92 -5.55
C PRO A 148 8.94 13.94 -4.25
N LEU A 149 8.85 12.86 -3.48
CA LEU A 149 9.71 12.64 -2.34
C LEU A 149 11.12 12.26 -2.77
N ARG A 150 12.09 12.46 -1.88
CA ARG A 150 13.52 12.25 -2.17
C ARG A 150 13.83 10.82 -2.62
N PHE A 151 13.12 9.83 -2.09
CA PHE A 151 13.35 8.42 -2.38
C PHE A 151 12.65 7.90 -3.64
N GLU A 152 11.69 8.65 -4.20
CA GLU A 152 10.94 8.21 -5.38
C GLU A 152 11.85 8.17 -6.62
N GLU A 153 11.72 7.15 -7.47
CA GLU A 153 12.50 7.09 -8.72
C GLU A 153 11.99 8.13 -9.73
N ASN A 154 10.68 8.30 -9.81
CA ASN A 154 10.05 9.32 -10.64
C ASN A 154 10.17 10.71 -9.98
N LYS A 155 10.85 11.62 -10.66
CA LYS A 155 11.07 13.02 -10.23
C LYS A 155 10.21 14.04 -10.97
N SER A 156 9.20 13.60 -11.70
CA SER A 156 8.27 14.50 -12.38
C SER A 156 7.57 15.41 -11.37
N LEU A 157 7.57 16.71 -11.69
CA LEU A 157 6.83 17.73 -10.95
C LEU A 157 5.38 17.81 -11.43
N GLU A 158 5.13 17.47 -12.69
CA GLU A 158 3.78 17.31 -13.24
C GLU A 158 3.29 15.92 -12.86
N ARG A 159 2.18 15.86 -12.14
CA ARG A 159 1.55 14.62 -11.68
C ARG A 159 0.06 14.67 -12.02
N PRO A 160 -0.53 13.56 -12.45
CA PRO A 160 -1.97 13.50 -12.67
C PRO A 160 -2.73 13.62 -11.34
N ASP A 161 -4.02 13.92 -11.43
CA ASP A 161 -4.92 13.82 -10.29
C ASP A 161 -5.13 12.36 -9.88
N ILE A 162 -5.17 11.45 -10.88
CA ILE A 162 -5.36 10.01 -10.68
C ILE A 162 -4.27 9.22 -11.41
N CYS A 163 -3.56 8.37 -10.67
CA CYS A 163 -2.68 7.34 -11.23
C CYS A 163 -3.45 6.02 -11.25
N LEU A 164 -3.65 5.44 -12.44
CA LEU A 164 -4.19 4.09 -12.57
C LEU A 164 -3.02 3.10 -12.65
N GLY A 165 -2.65 2.54 -11.50
CA GLY A 165 -1.68 1.45 -11.41
C GLY A 165 -2.29 0.13 -11.92
N THR A 166 -1.63 -0.51 -12.87
CA THR A 166 -2.12 -1.74 -13.51
C THR A 166 -1.06 -2.83 -13.46
N ASP A 167 -1.53 -4.07 -13.52
CA ASP A 167 -0.71 -5.23 -13.88
C ASP A 167 -1.25 -5.84 -15.17
N LYS A 168 -0.38 -6.09 -16.15
CA LYS A 168 -0.80 -6.54 -17.50
C LYS A 168 -1.44 -7.92 -17.51
N TYR A 169 -1.11 -8.78 -16.54
CA TYR A 169 -1.71 -10.11 -16.44
C TYR A 169 -3.08 -10.01 -15.74
N HIS A 170 -3.15 -9.26 -14.63
CA HIS A 170 -4.34 -9.23 -13.76
C HIS A 170 -5.35 -8.11 -14.08
N THR A 171 -5.00 -7.13 -14.91
CA THR A 171 -5.85 -5.97 -15.20
C THR A 171 -6.28 -5.99 -16.66
N PRO A 172 -7.49 -6.52 -16.97
CA PRO A 172 -8.04 -6.42 -18.32
C PRO A 172 -8.20 -4.96 -18.77
N GLU A 173 -7.89 -4.70 -20.04
CA GLU A 173 -8.00 -3.36 -20.66
C GLU A 173 -9.38 -2.73 -20.46
N GLU A 174 -10.45 -3.55 -20.55
CA GLU A 174 -11.84 -3.12 -20.32
C GLU A 174 -12.07 -2.49 -18.93
N ILE A 175 -11.35 -2.96 -17.90
CA ILE A 175 -11.43 -2.40 -16.54
C ILE A 175 -10.69 -1.08 -16.47
N PHE A 176 -9.49 -1.00 -17.07
CA PHE A 176 -8.73 0.24 -17.16
C PHE A 176 -9.54 1.33 -17.87
N ASP A 177 -10.08 1.02 -19.06
CA ASP A 177 -10.86 1.95 -19.88
C ASP A 177 -12.09 2.47 -19.14
N LEU A 178 -12.75 1.61 -18.36
CA LEU A 178 -13.89 1.98 -17.54
C LEU A 178 -13.50 3.05 -16.50
N PHE A 179 -12.46 2.81 -15.70
CA PHE A 179 -12.02 3.77 -14.70
C PHE A 179 -11.47 5.05 -15.33
N HIS A 180 -10.65 4.92 -16.37
CA HIS A 180 -10.10 6.05 -17.11
C HIS A 180 -11.22 6.96 -17.63
N LYS A 181 -12.22 6.39 -18.33
CA LYS A 181 -13.38 7.15 -18.82
C LYS A 181 -14.15 7.83 -17.69
N LEU A 182 -14.44 7.11 -16.60
CA LEU A 182 -15.22 7.64 -15.48
C LEU A 182 -14.51 8.83 -14.82
N PHE A 183 -13.20 8.79 -14.64
CA PHE A 183 -12.44 9.91 -14.07
C PHE A 183 -12.30 11.06 -15.07
N MET A 184 -12.06 10.78 -16.35
CA MET A 184 -11.99 11.81 -17.41
C MET A 184 -13.30 12.60 -17.51
N GLU A 185 -14.46 11.93 -17.47
CA GLU A 185 -15.78 12.57 -17.49
C GLU A 185 -16.04 13.46 -16.26
N LYS A 186 -15.29 13.27 -15.18
CA LYS A 186 -15.30 14.12 -13.98
C LYS A 186 -14.28 15.27 -14.03
N GLY A 187 -13.48 15.35 -15.09
CA GLY A 187 -12.50 16.40 -15.31
C GLY A 187 -11.15 16.19 -14.63
N TYR A 188 -10.85 14.97 -14.18
CA TYR A 188 -9.53 14.64 -13.63
C TYR A 188 -8.52 14.36 -14.75
N SER A 189 -7.27 14.76 -14.53
CA SER A 189 -6.12 14.27 -15.29
C SER A 189 -5.77 12.85 -14.83
N ILE A 190 -5.56 11.93 -15.77
CA ILE A 190 -5.26 10.52 -15.48
C ILE A 190 -4.04 10.09 -16.29
N GLU A 191 -3.14 9.35 -15.62
CA GLU A 191 -2.08 8.62 -16.30
C GLU A 191 -2.04 7.16 -15.83
N GLU A 192 -1.67 6.26 -16.75
CA GLU A 192 -1.43 4.86 -16.45
C GLU A 192 -0.02 4.69 -15.89
N ASN A 193 0.11 4.01 -14.74
CA ASN A 193 1.39 3.66 -14.15
C ASN A 193 2.36 4.86 -13.94
N HIS A 194 1.82 6.06 -13.71
CA HIS A 194 2.59 7.29 -13.46
C HIS A 194 1.94 8.13 -12.34
N PRO A 195 2.68 8.53 -11.28
CA PRO A 195 4.13 8.32 -11.10
C PRO A 195 4.52 6.92 -10.59
N PHE A 196 3.54 6.08 -10.21
CA PHE A 196 3.76 4.74 -9.66
C PHE A 196 3.12 3.68 -10.55
N ALA A 197 3.78 2.53 -10.67
CA ALA A 197 3.29 1.40 -11.44
C ALA A 197 2.94 0.22 -10.53
N GLY A 198 2.01 -0.61 -10.99
CA GLY A 198 1.63 -1.86 -10.33
C GLY A 198 0.41 -1.75 -9.42
N THR A 199 0.04 -2.90 -8.85
CA THR A 199 -1.09 -3.09 -7.95
C THR A 199 -0.84 -4.33 -7.11
N ILE A 200 -1.36 -4.38 -5.87
CA ILE A 200 -1.23 -5.57 -5.03
C ILE A 200 -2.02 -6.75 -5.61
N VAL A 201 -1.38 -7.92 -5.65
CA VAL A 201 -2.03 -9.21 -5.87
C VAL A 201 -1.52 -10.18 -4.81
N PRO A 202 -2.38 -10.92 -4.10
CA PRO A 202 -1.89 -11.95 -3.19
C PRO A 202 -1.02 -12.95 -3.92
N ILE A 203 0.13 -13.30 -3.36
CA ILE A 203 1.13 -14.20 -3.98
C ILE A 203 0.51 -15.52 -4.47
N LYS A 204 -0.52 -16.04 -3.78
CA LYS A 204 -1.28 -17.23 -4.17
C LYS A 204 -1.89 -17.14 -5.59
N TYR A 205 -2.22 -15.93 -6.03
CA TYR A 205 -2.87 -15.64 -7.31
C TYR A 205 -1.96 -14.89 -8.27
N TYR A 206 -0.72 -14.57 -7.89
CA TYR A 206 0.15 -13.78 -8.75
C TYR A 206 0.55 -14.58 -10.00
N HIS A 207 0.21 -14.04 -11.17
CA HIS A 207 0.30 -14.68 -12.49
C HIS A 207 -0.41 -16.03 -12.59
N SER A 208 -1.47 -16.22 -11.81
CA SER A 208 -2.35 -17.38 -11.87
C SER A 208 -3.76 -17.03 -11.40
N ASP A 209 -4.72 -17.10 -12.31
CA ASP A 209 -6.16 -16.92 -12.01
C ASP A 209 -6.89 -18.26 -11.84
#